data_AF-A0A8S2SPQ1-F1
#
_entry.id   AF-A0A8S2SPQ1-F1
#
_cell.length_a   1.000
_cell.length_b   1.000
_cell.length_c   1.000
_cell.angle_alpha   90.00
_cell.angle_beta   90.00
_cell.angle_gamma   90.00
#
_symmetry.space_group_name_H-M   'P 1'
#
loop_
_entity.id
_entity.type
_entity.pdbx_description
1 polymer ?
#
loop_
_entity_poly.entity_id
_entity_poly.type
_entity_poly.pdbx_seq_one_letter_code
_entity_poly.pdbx_strand_id
1 'polypeptide(L)'
;VAVNTYRCVCPSGLLGVRCERRVCDPNPCLYGGVCLPVGDNFQCQCPPQYTGRSCDLLLAVTAAPNPCNSQPCLNGGTCSSTSATSKFLYNTMILLF
;
A
#
# COMPACT_ATOMS: atom_id res chain seq x y z
N VAL A 1 36.35 -3.36 24.52
CA VAL A 1 35.23 -3.72 23.61
C VAL A 1 34.53 -4.92 24.22
N ALA A 2 33.26 -4.81 24.61
CA ALA A 2 32.53 -5.94 25.17
C ALA A 2 32.12 -6.88 24.02
N VAL A 3 32.79 -8.03 23.91
CA VAL A 3 32.39 -9.11 23.01
C VAL A 3 31.40 -9.96 23.77
N ASN A 4 30.11 -9.91 23.41
CA ASN A 4 29.12 -10.81 23.99
C ASN A 4 29.51 -12.26 23.62
N THR A 5 29.64 -13.13 24.63
CA THR A 5 30.10 -14.53 24.48
C THR A 5 29.04 -15.48 23.93
N TYR A 6 27.81 -14.99 23.73
CA TYR A 6 26.70 -15.75 23.15
C TYR A 6 25.86 -14.87 22.23
N ARG A 7 25.17 -15.53 21.28
CA ARG A 7 24.19 -14.89 20.38
C ARG A 7 22.94 -15.76 20.31
N CYS A 8 21.78 -15.15 20.50
CA CYS A 8 20.50 -15.81 20.25
C CYS A 8 20.16 -15.74 18.75
N VAL A 9 19.62 -16.83 18.21
CA VAL A 9 18.98 -16.83 16.89
C VAL A 9 17.50 -16.52 17.12
N CYS A 10 17.04 -15.37 16.64
CA CYS A 10 15.67 -14.93 16.86
C CYS A 10 14.71 -15.53 15.82
N PRO A 11 13.49 -15.91 16.22
CA PRO A 11 12.43 -16.19 15.26
C PRO A 11 12.04 -14.89 14.54
N SER A 12 11.41 -15.03 13.37
CA SER A 12 10.99 -13.89 12.55
C SER A 12 10.12 -12.91 13.34
N GLY A 13 10.40 -11.62 13.21
CA GLY A 13 9.68 -10.56 13.92
C GLY A 13 10.23 -10.21 15.30
N LEU A 14 11.31 -10.85 15.76
CA LEU A 14 12.02 -10.49 16.99
C LEU A 14 13.46 -10.03 16.71
N LEU A 15 13.91 -9.10 17.54
CA LEU A 15 15.20 -8.41 17.47
C LEU A 15 15.83 -8.30 18.86
N GLY A 16 17.12 -8.01 18.90
CA GLY A 16 17.87 -7.78 20.13
C GLY A 16 18.78 -8.96 20.48
N VAL A 17 19.67 -8.74 21.45
CA VAL A 17 20.65 -9.77 21.87
C VAL A 17 19.93 -10.97 22.50
N ARG A 18 18.74 -10.73 23.08
CA ARG A 18 17.90 -11.73 23.76
C ARG A 18 16.54 -11.90 23.09
N CYS A 19 16.38 -11.41 21.85
CA CYS A 19 15.12 -11.43 21.11
C CYS A 19 13.95 -10.73 21.83
N GLU A 20 14.26 -9.70 22.63
CA GLU A 20 13.31 -9.00 23.50
C GLU A 20 12.47 -7.94 22.78
N ARG A 21 12.91 -7.47 21.61
CA ARG A 21 12.25 -6.40 20.87
C ARG A 21 11.44 -6.99 19.73
N ARG A 22 10.20 -6.54 19.58
CA ARG A 22 9.35 -6.93 18.44
C ARG A 22 9.50 -5.92 17.32
N VAL A 23 9.55 -6.41 16.09
CA VAL A 23 9.63 -5.59 14.88
C VAL A 23 8.42 -4.66 14.73
N CYS A 24 7.24 -5.13 15.10
CA CYS A 24 5.96 -4.42 14.97
C CYS A 24 5.45 -3.81 16.29
N ASP A 25 6.32 -3.62 17.29
CA ASP A 25 5.94 -3.02 18.57
C ASP A 25 6.96 -1.96 19.01
N PRO A 26 6.57 -0.67 19.06
CA PRO A 26 5.25 -0.13 18.70
C PRO A 26 4.95 -0.27 17.20
N ASN A 27 3.67 -0.27 16.80
CA ASN A 27 3.28 -0.40 15.39
C ASN A 27 3.87 0.76 14.56
N PRO A 28 4.77 0.49 13.60
CA PRO A 28 5.43 1.53 12.79
C PRO A 28 4.55 2.06 11.65
N CYS A 29 3.38 1.46 11.40
CA CYS A 29 2.47 1.83 10.34
C CYS A 29 1.45 2.88 10.82
N LEU A 30 1.29 3.96 10.07
CA LEU A 30 0.41 5.08 10.39
C LEU A 30 -1.01 4.87 9.85
N TYR A 31 -1.93 5.71 10.32
CA TYR A 31 -3.32 5.83 9.87
C TYR A 31 -4.10 4.50 9.81
N GLY A 32 -3.81 3.59 10.74
CA GLY A 32 -4.49 2.28 10.81
C GLY A 32 -3.86 1.21 9.90
N GLY A 33 -2.65 1.42 9.39
CA GLY A 33 -1.89 0.40 8.68
C GLY A 33 -1.56 -0.81 9.55
N VAL A 34 -1.54 -2.00 8.93
CA VAL A 34 -1.23 -3.27 9.59
C VAL A 34 0.26 -3.57 9.39
N CYS A 35 1.00 -3.75 10.48
CA CYS A 35 2.39 -4.17 10.42
C CYS A 35 2.53 -5.67 10.25
N LEU A 36 3.32 -6.08 9.26
CA LEU A 36 3.70 -7.45 8.99
C LEU A 36 5.22 -7.59 9.21
N PRO A 37 5.68 -8.42 10.15
CA PRO A 37 7.11 -8.66 10.34
C PRO A 37 7.68 -9.50 9.18
N VAL A 38 8.81 -9.07 8.64
CA VAL A 38 9.55 -9.71 7.53
C VAL A 38 11.01 -9.86 7.96
N GLY A 39 11.32 -11.00 8.57
CA GLY A 39 12.63 -11.26 9.18
C GLY A 39 12.93 -10.25 10.29
N ASP A 40 13.97 -9.45 10.07
CA ASP A 40 14.44 -8.42 10.98
C ASP A 40 13.87 -7.01 10.65
N ASN A 41 12.95 -6.94 9.68
CA ASN A 41 12.34 -5.70 9.17
C ASN A 41 10.82 -5.83 9.13
N PHE A 42 10.11 -4.76 8.77
CA PHE A 42 8.65 -4.73 8.65
C PHE A 42 8.18 -4.31 7.26
N GLN A 43 6.97 -4.73 6.93
CA GLN A 43 6.18 -4.21 5.82
C GLN A 43 4.83 -3.74 6.34
N CYS A 44 4.39 -2.55 5.92
CA CYS A 44 3.06 -2.06 6.23
C CYS A 44 2.08 -2.40 5.12
N GLN A 45 0.95 -3.00 5.49
CA GLN A 45 -0.23 -3.06 4.65
C GLN A 45 -1.05 -1.80 4.89
N CYS A 46 -1.00 -0.88 3.92
CA CYS A 46 -1.62 0.44 4.05
C CYS A 46 -3.11 0.43 3.70
N PRO A 47 -3.92 1.30 4.34
CA PRO A 47 -5.28 1.56 3.91
C PRO A 47 -5.31 2.13 2.48
N PRO A 48 -6.45 2.06 1.76
CA PRO A 48 -6.54 2.44 0.34
C PRO A 48 -6.12 3.87 -0.01
N GLN A 49 -6.17 4.78 0.97
CA GLN A 49 -5.85 6.20 0.81
C GLN A 49 -4.40 6.53 1.16
N TYR A 50 -3.60 5.55 1.58
CA TYR A 50 -2.22 5.78 2.03
C TYR A 50 -1.23 4.84 1.35
N THR A 51 0.00 5.29 1.24
CA THR A 51 1.16 4.61 0.66
C THR A 51 2.43 5.03 1.38
N GLY A 52 3.58 4.56 0.92
CA GLY A 52 4.87 4.73 1.61
C GLY A 52 5.16 3.58 2.58
N ARG A 53 6.39 3.55 3.08
CA ARG A 53 6.87 2.45 3.94
C ARG A 53 6.09 2.34 5.25
N SER A 54 5.67 3.49 5.79
CA SER A 54 4.93 3.59 7.04
C SER A 54 3.49 4.06 6.81
N CYS A 55 2.97 4.00 5.59
CA CYS A 55 1.65 4.54 5.22
C CYS A 55 1.53 6.05 5.49
N ASP A 56 2.64 6.78 5.41
CA ASP A 56 2.75 8.20 5.72
C ASP A 56 2.41 9.12 4.54
N LEU A 57 2.32 8.55 3.33
CA LEU A 57 2.02 9.29 2.11
C LEU A 57 0.56 9.11 1.75
N LEU A 58 -0.16 10.21 1.48
CA LEU A 58 -1.53 10.13 0.96
C LEU A 58 -1.48 9.69 -0.52
N LEU A 59 -2.14 8.59 -0.84
CA LEU A 59 -2.33 8.18 -2.23
C LEU A 59 -3.42 9.07 -2.83
N ALA A 60 -3.12 9.76 -3.93
CA ALA A 60 -4.06 10.64 -4.63
C ALA A 60 -5.19 9.86 -5.35
N VAL A 61 -5.75 8.83 -4.72
CA VAL A 61 -7.00 8.18 -5.12
C VAL A 61 -8.15 8.99 -4.53
N THR A 62 -8.21 10.27 -4.90
CA THR A 62 -9.52 10.92 -4.93
C THR A 62 -10.32 10.08 -5.91
N ALA A 63 -11.44 9.51 -5.44
CA ALA A 63 -12.38 8.83 -6.31
C ALA A 63 -12.54 9.71 -7.55
N ALA A 64 -12.13 9.20 -8.72
CA ALA A 64 -12.17 9.97 -9.95
C ALA A 64 -13.56 10.63 -10.02
N PRO A 65 -13.66 11.94 -10.30
CA PRO A 65 -14.95 12.62 -10.31
C PRO A 65 -15.93 11.82 -11.14
N ASN A 66 -17.00 11.32 -10.52
CA ASN A 66 -17.98 10.53 -11.24
C ASN A 66 -18.76 11.48 -12.16
N PRO A 67 -18.61 11.40 -13.49
CA PRO A 67 -19.30 12.32 -14.41
C PRO A 67 -20.82 12.15 -14.36
N CYS A 68 -21.33 11.05 -13.79
CA CYS A 68 -22.75 10.81 -13.59
C CYS A 68 -23.33 11.49 -12.34
N ASN A 69 -22.51 12.02 -11.42
CA ASN A 69 -23.03 12.66 -10.20
C ASN A 69 -23.90 13.88 -10.48
N SER A 70 -23.63 14.60 -11.58
CA SER A 70 -24.44 15.75 -11.99
C SER A 70 -25.70 15.36 -12.77
N GLN A 71 -26.00 14.06 -12.90
CA GLN A 71 -27.11 13.53 -13.69
C GLN A 71 -27.23 14.19 -15.08
N PRO A 72 -26.16 14.15 -15.92
CA PRO A 72 -26.11 14.91 -17.17
C PRO A 72 -27.06 14.38 -18.26
N CYS A 73 -27.57 13.16 -18.10
CA CYS A 73 -28.45 12.53 -19.08
C CYS A 73 -29.90 13.00 -18.90
N LEU A 74 -30.44 13.69 -19.91
CA LEU A 74 -31.84 14.13 -19.93
C LEU A 74 -32.76 13.06 -20.54
N ASN A 75 -34.08 13.25 -20.44
CA ASN A 75 -35.13 12.45 -21.09
C ASN A 75 -35.06 10.93 -20.81
N GLY A 76 -34.69 10.54 -19.59
CA GLY A 76 -34.64 9.13 -19.19
C GLY A 76 -33.38 8.37 -19.61
N GLY A 77 -32.34 9.07 -20.08
CA GLY A 77 -31.04 8.44 -20.37
C GLY A 77 -30.37 7.87 -19.11
N THR A 78 -29.73 6.71 -19.23
CA THR A 78 -28.95 6.08 -18.15
C THR A 78 -27.49 6.47 -18.27
N CYS A 79 -26.91 7.06 -17.23
CA CYS A 79 -25.49 7.40 -17.19
C CYS A 79 -24.65 6.22 -16.68
N SER A 80 -23.50 5.95 -17.31
CA SER A 80 -22.53 4.96 -16.86
C SER A 80 -21.13 5.56 -16.84
N SER A 81 -20.46 5.50 -15.69
CA SER A 81 -19.08 5.97 -15.55
C SER A 81 -18.13 4.92 -16.10
N THR A 82 -17.48 5.21 -17.23
CA THR A 82 -16.40 4.38 -17.79
C THR A 82 -15.07 4.69 -17.08
N SER A 83 -15.02 4.55 -15.76
CA SER A 83 -13.78 4.72 -15.00
C SER A 83 -12.83 3.58 -15.34
N ALA A 84 -11.88 3.88 -16.24
CA ALA A 84 -10.96 2.95 -16.85
C ALA A 84 -10.15 2.13 -15.82
N THR A 85 -10.27 0.80 -15.87
CA THR A 85 -9.04 0.01 -15.77
C THR A 85 -8.21 0.44 -16.97
N SER A 86 -7.06 1.07 -16.73
CA SER A 86 -6.02 1.15 -17.75
C SER A 86 -5.58 -0.27 -18.08
N LYS A 87 -6.37 -1.01 -18.88
CA LYS A 87 -5.79 -1.79 -19.95
C LYS A 87 -5.22 -0.73 -20.87
N PHE A 88 -3.97 -0.38 -20.60
CA PHE A 88 -3.07 0.03 -21.63
C PHE A 88 -3.23 -0.99 -22.77
N LEU A 89 -4.06 -0.67 -23.75
CA LEU A 89 -3.88 -1.18 -25.10
C LEU A 89 -2.62 -0.49 -25.63
N TYR A 90 -1.45 -0.83 -25.06
CA TYR A 90 -0.22 -0.88 -25.83
C TYR A 90 -0.23 -2.15 -26.68
N ASN A 91 -1.33 -2.35 -27.41
CA ASN A 91 -1.42 -3.38 -28.41
C ASN A 91 -2.25 -2.79 -29.55
N THR A 92 -1.64 -2.78 -30.74
CA THR A 92 -2.09 -2.23 -32.03
C THR A 92 -1.96 -0.70 -32.22
N MET A 93 -0.76 -0.22 -32.58
CA MET A 93 -0.52 0.80 -33.64
C MET A 93 0.98 1.17 -33.73
N ILE A 94 1.86 0.19 -33.97
CA ILE A 94 3.14 0.42 -34.64
C ILE A 94 3.20 -0.60 -35.77
N LEU A 95 3.60 -0.13 -36.95
CA LEU A 95 3.64 -0.79 -38.26
C LEU A 95 2.42 -0.54 -39.14
N LEU A 96 2.22 0.72 -39.54
CA LEU A 96 1.97 1.10 -40.94
C LEU A 96 2.26 2.60 -41.05
N PHE A 97 3.50 2.92 -41.42
CA PHE A 97 4.04 4.06 -42.20
C PHE A 97 5.53 4.17 -41.91
#